data_AF-A0A0A6XCU6-F1
#
_entry.id   AF-A0A0A6XCU6-F1
#
_cell.length_a   1.000
_cell.length_b   1.000
_cell.length_c   1.000
_cell.angle_alpha   90.00
_cell.angle_beta   90.00
_cell.angle_gamma   90.00
#
_symmetry.space_group_name_H-M   'P 1'
#
loop_
_entity.id
_entity.type
_entity.pdbx_description
1 polymer ?
#
loop_
_entity_poly.entity_id
_entity_poly.type
_entity_poly.pdbx_seq_one_letter_code
_entity_poly.pdbx_strand_id
1 'polypeptide(L)'
;MQVPRPTADVQEKVRYSPGSSMPSCNSNSAGVCSEHPCATAELLHGRGVGNPYVEQRSPAASQGRSPHVVSPPGTGDVTGIVPSMPAAGEEDWWSVLRALDEPGRLGSAVGLEFPSNFDRAATQNRFDQLVKGLSEVFGCPLAGGHGPQEDAARFGVIQIPAEVTHTRDQRSGAGLPLAVMLSNFGALTTCLPYRIRPAPDDSQTPPVHQEDYRRIELVSADLQLRLVPECILDAPYEGPNQWVFGPNRATWFRRFFDYL
;
A
#
# COMPACT_ATOMS: atom_id res chain seq x y z
N MET A 1 -33.14 -36.88 -40.16
CA MET A 1 -31.97 -35.98 -40.04
C MET A 1 -32.13 -34.87 -41.07
N GLN A 2 -32.53 -33.69 -40.61
CA GLN A 2 -32.50 -32.45 -41.39
C GLN A 2 -32.25 -31.33 -40.37
N VAL A 3 -31.12 -30.66 -40.54
CA VAL A 3 -30.62 -29.61 -39.64
C VAL A 3 -31.13 -28.27 -40.16
N PRO A 4 -31.77 -27.42 -39.34
CA PRO A 4 -32.02 -26.05 -39.74
C PRO A 4 -30.81 -25.15 -39.41
N ARG A 5 -30.40 -24.35 -40.41
CA ARG A 5 -29.46 -23.22 -40.25
C ARG A 5 -30.20 -22.01 -39.65
N PRO A 6 -29.55 -21.22 -38.78
CA PRO A 6 -30.02 -19.88 -38.43
C PRO A 6 -29.37 -18.83 -39.34
N THR A 7 -30.15 -17.85 -39.82
CA THR A 7 -29.61 -16.65 -40.47
C THR A 7 -30.22 -15.39 -39.89
N ALA A 8 -29.29 -14.55 -39.41
CA ALA A 8 -29.27 -13.10 -39.43
C ALA A 8 -30.34 -12.34 -38.62
N ASP A 9 -29.91 -11.96 -37.42
CA ASP A 9 -30.49 -10.89 -36.62
C ASP A 9 -30.15 -9.51 -37.23
N VAL A 10 -31.10 -8.60 -37.14
CA VAL A 10 -31.08 -7.27 -37.76
C VAL A 10 -30.29 -6.31 -36.88
N GLN A 11 -29.23 -5.70 -37.43
CA GLN A 11 -28.59 -4.54 -36.81
C GLN A 11 -29.51 -3.32 -36.94
N GLU A 12 -30.18 -2.95 -35.84
CA GLU A 12 -30.81 -1.65 -35.71
C GLU A 12 -29.82 -0.62 -35.14
N LYS A 13 -29.67 0.46 -35.90
CA LYS A 13 -28.68 1.51 -35.78
C LYS A 13 -29.32 2.71 -35.07
N VAL A 14 -29.16 2.83 -33.76
CA VAL A 14 -29.62 4.01 -33.03
C VAL A 14 -28.55 5.10 -33.05
N ARG A 15 -28.86 6.20 -33.74
CA ARG A 15 -28.10 7.46 -33.72
C ARG A 15 -28.58 8.34 -32.56
N TYR A 16 -27.61 9.06 -32.00
CA TYR A 16 -27.68 10.10 -30.99
C TYR A 16 -28.74 11.19 -31.19
N SER A 17 -29.21 11.77 -30.09
CA SER A 17 -29.48 13.21 -29.98
C SER A 17 -29.22 13.70 -28.54
N PRO A 18 -28.45 14.79 -28.35
CA PRO A 18 -28.18 15.39 -27.05
C PRO A 18 -29.17 16.53 -26.75
N GLY A 19 -29.63 16.64 -25.50
CA GLY A 19 -30.34 17.85 -25.05
C GLY A 19 -31.25 17.61 -23.86
N SER A 20 -30.86 18.10 -22.69
CA SER A 20 -31.69 18.64 -21.57
C SER A 20 -30.79 18.76 -20.34
N SER A 21 -30.28 19.95 -20.05
CA SER A 21 -30.84 20.95 -19.12
C SER A 21 -30.63 20.60 -17.64
N MET A 22 -29.60 21.22 -17.06
CA MET A 22 -29.33 21.34 -15.63
C MET A 22 -30.31 22.33 -14.96
N PRO A 23 -30.75 22.09 -13.71
CA PRO A 23 -31.33 23.14 -12.90
C PRO A 23 -30.24 23.90 -12.11
N SER A 24 -30.30 25.22 -12.27
CA SER A 24 -29.62 26.25 -11.47
C SER A 24 -30.31 26.41 -10.12
N CYS A 25 -29.53 26.56 -9.06
CA CYS A 25 -29.94 27.24 -7.82
C CYS A 25 -28.79 28.13 -7.34
N ASN A 26 -28.92 29.44 -7.60
CA ASN A 26 -28.20 30.49 -6.88
C ASN A 26 -29.09 31.01 -5.75
N SER A 27 -28.55 31.22 -4.55
CA SER A 27 -28.25 32.57 -4.04
C SER A 27 -27.76 32.57 -2.58
N ASN A 28 -26.56 33.15 -2.42
CA ASN A 28 -26.08 34.11 -1.41
C ASN A 28 -26.34 33.90 0.09
N SER A 29 -25.24 33.85 0.85
CA SER A 29 -25.01 34.70 2.03
C SER A 29 -23.52 34.88 2.28
N ALA A 30 -23.11 36.14 2.47
CA ALA A 30 -21.75 36.60 2.64
C ALA A 30 -21.20 36.38 4.06
N GLY A 31 -19.89 36.21 4.16
CA GLY A 31 -19.13 36.26 5.41
C GLY A 31 -17.63 36.31 5.12
N VAL A 32 -17.05 37.50 5.31
CA VAL A 32 -15.65 37.87 5.11
C VAL A 32 -14.78 37.46 6.30
N CYS A 33 -13.49 37.19 6.02
CA CYS A 33 -12.25 37.23 6.84
C CYS A 33 -11.44 35.93 6.63
N SER A 34 -10.12 35.87 6.48
CA SER A 34 -9.03 36.77 6.07
C SER A 34 -7.84 35.86 5.76
N GLU A 35 -7.11 36.18 4.68
CA GLU A 35 -5.69 35.99 4.38
C GLU A 35 -4.85 34.98 5.20
N HIS A 36 -4.41 33.88 4.55
CA HIS A 36 -2.99 33.55 4.33
C HIS A 36 -2.86 32.38 3.32
N PRO A 37 -2.00 32.47 2.29
CA PRO A 37 -1.90 31.45 1.24
C PRO A 37 -0.93 30.32 1.62
N CYS A 38 -1.42 29.08 1.62
CA CYS A 38 -0.56 27.91 1.54
C CYS A 38 -0.39 27.56 0.05
N ALA A 39 0.85 27.52 -0.40
CA ALA A 39 1.22 27.35 -1.80
C ALA A 39 0.67 26.04 -2.39
N THR A 40 -0.22 26.17 -3.37
CA THR A 40 -0.65 25.08 -4.25
C THR A 40 0.42 24.83 -5.29
N ALA A 41 1.09 23.68 -5.21
CA ALA A 41 1.90 23.17 -6.31
C ALA A 41 0.98 22.55 -7.37
N GLU A 42 0.91 23.21 -8.53
CA GLU A 42 0.26 22.70 -9.73
C GLU A 42 0.94 21.40 -10.18
N LEU A 43 0.21 20.28 -10.15
CA LEU A 43 0.60 19.03 -10.81
C LEU A 43 -0.02 19.01 -12.21
N LEU A 44 0.84 19.33 -13.19
CA LEU A 44 0.60 19.20 -14.61
C LEU A 44 0.20 17.77 -14.97
N HIS A 45 -0.94 17.65 -15.64
CA HIS A 45 -1.43 16.42 -16.24
C HIS A 45 -0.54 16.02 -17.44
N GLY A 46 0.27 14.97 -17.26
CA GLY A 46 0.91 14.25 -18.34
C GLY A 46 0.22 12.91 -18.58
N ARG A 47 -0.64 12.83 -19.60
CA ARG A 47 -1.07 11.55 -20.19
C ARG A 47 0.17 10.85 -20.76
N GLY A 48 0.47 9.65 -20.26
CA GLY A 48 1.53 8.80 -20.79
C GLY A 48 1.28 7.34 -20.43
N VAL A 49 0.58 6.63 -21.32
CA VAL A 49 0.46 5.17 -21.33
C VAL A 49 1.85 4.58 -21.60
N GLY A 50 2.34 3.71 -20.72
CA GLY A 50 3.60 3.01 -20.95
C GLY A 50 4.11 2.26 -19.73
N ASN A 51 3.81 0.96 -19.71
CA ASN A 51 4.35 -0.05 -18.80
C ASN A 51 5.91 -0.08 -18.86
N PRO A 52 6.66 0.12 -17.76
CA PRO A 52 8.11 -0.05 -17.77
C PRO A 52 8.51 -1.32 -16.99
N TYR A 53 8.22 -2.49 -17.55
CA TYR A 53 9.02 -3.69 -17.26
C TYR A 53 9.52 -4.23 -18.60
N VAL A 54 10.66 -3.72 -19.03
CA VAL A 54 11.44 -4.31 -20.14
C VAL A 54 12.77 -4.76 -19.58
N GLU A 55 12.84 -6.07 -19.43
CA GLU A 55 13.99 -6.95 -19.38
C GLU A 55 15.17 -6.42 -20.24
N GLN A 56 16.33 -6.15 -19.63
CA GLN A 56 17.57 -5.99 -20.38
C GLN A 56 18.68 -6.90 -19.86
N ARG A 57 19.13 -7.71 -20.81
CA ARG A 57 20.16 -8.74 -20.76
C ARG A 57 21.53 -8.18 -20.36
N SER A 58 22.22 -8.99 -19.55
CA SER A 58 23.63 -8.84 -19.21
C SER A 58 24.56 -8.93 -20.42
N PRO A 59 25.69 -8.20 -20.40
CA PRO A 59 26.90 -8.61 -21.08
C PRO A 59 27.99 -9.04 -20.07
N ALA A 60 28.67 -10.11 -20.44
CA ALA A 60 29.82 -10.69 -19.75
C ALA A 60 31.06 -9.79 -19.81
N ALA A 61 31.85 -9.78 -18.73
CA ALA A 61 33.27 -9.42 -18.68
C ALA A 61 33.82 -9.96 -17.34
N SER A 62 34.54 -11.09 -17.35
CA SER A 62 36.00 -11.22 -17.50
C SER A 62 36.79 -11.06 -16.19
N GLN A 63 37.61 -12.09 -15.97
CA GLN A 63 38.45 -12.40 -14.82
C GLN A 63 39.54 -11.36 -14.54
N GLY A 64 39.95 -11.22 -13.27
CA GLY A 64 41.20 -10.51 -12.93
C GLY A 64 41.51 -10.33 -11.45
N ARG A 65 42.24 -11.32 -10.89
CA ARG A 65 43.29 -11.24 -9.84
C ARG A 65 43.03 -10.64 -8.43
N SER A 66 43.32 -11.51 -7.46
CA SER A 66 43.71 -11.27 -6.06
C SER A 66 45.00 -10.43 -5.91
N PRO A 67 45.21 -9.76 -4.75
CA PRO A 67 46.12 -10.36 -3.76
C PRO A 67 45.77 -10.17 -2.27
N HIS A 68 46.25 -11.17 -1.51
CA HIS A 68 46.47 -11.35 -0.08
C HIS A 68 46.89 -10.17 0.84
N VAL A 69 46.29 -10.21 2.05
CA VAL A 69 46.87 -10.14 3.43
C VAL A 69 47.11 -8.76 4.06
N VAL A 70 46.50 -8.53 5.24
CA VAL A 70 47.10 -8.42 6.60
C VAL A 70 45.99 -7.95 7.57
N SER A 71 45.74 -8.69 8.66
CA SER A 71 44.98 -8.21 9.83
C SER A 71 45.93 -7.64 10.88
N PRO A 72 45.45 -6.68 11.70
CA PRO A 72 45.82 -6.68 13.12
C PRO A 72 44.63 -6.51 14.08
N PRO A 73 44.85 -6.76 15.40
CA PRO A 73 43.81 -7.02 16.39
C PRO A 73 43.45 -5.77 17.21
N GLY A 74 42.29 -5.79 17.88
CA GLY A 74 41.95 -4.75 18.84
C GLY A 74 40.53 -4.82 19.37
N THR A 75 40.41 -5.54 20.48
CA THR A 75 39.32 -5.56 21.46
C THR A 75 38.52 -4.26 21.61
N GLY A 76 37.20 -4.37 21.51
CA GLY A 76 36.23 -3.34 21.88
C GLY A 76 34.87 -4.00 22.09
N ASP A 77 34.70 -4.52 23.29
CA ASP A 77 33.46 -5.09 23.82
C ASP A 77 32.39 -3.98 23.86
N VAL A 78 31.49 -3.96 22.87
CA VAL A 78 30.24 -3.18 22.90
C VAL A 78 29.11 -4.18 23.04
N THR A 79 28.84 -4.50 24.30
CA THR A 79 27.57 -5.09 24.72
C THR A 79 26.44 -4.08 24.47
N GLY A 80 25.36 -4.55 23.84
CA GLY A 80 24.03 -3.98 24.07
C GLY A 80 23.49 -3.00 23.03
N ILE A 81 23.36 -3.43 21.77
CA ILE A 81 22.15 -3.06 21.00
C ILE A 81 21.51 -4.37 20.57
N VAL A 82 20.74 -4.94 21.48
CA VAL A 82 19.73 -5.94 21.13
C VAL A 82 18.75 -5.20 20.22
N PRO A 83 18.43 -5.72 19.02
CA PRO A 83 17.25 -5.26 18.30
C PRO A 83 16.06 -5.53 19.23
N SER A 84 15.58 -4.49 19.90
CA SER A 84 14.42 -4.58 20.76
C SER A 84 13.25 -4.95 19.87
N MET A 85 12.94 -6.25 19.81
CA MET A 85 11.63 -6.72 19.37
C MET A 85 10.59 -6.08 20.28
N PRO A 86 9.43 -5.69 19.75
CA PRO A 86 8.47 -4.93 20.52
C PRO A 86 7.80 -5.86 21.54
N ALA A 87 7.83 -5.45 22.81
CA ALA A 87 6.82 -5.87 23.77
C ALA A 87 5.53 -5.08 23.47
N ALA A 88 4.80 -5.52 22.46
CA ALA A 88 3.38 -5.24 22.21
C ALA A 88 2.73 -6.62 22.07
N GLY A 89 1.62 -6.87 22.76
CA GLY A 89 1.10 -8.19 23.12
C GLY A 89 1.30 -9.26 22.03
N GLU A 90 1.71 -10.46 22.44
CA GLU A 90 1.95 -11.63 21.58
C GLU A 90 0.67 -12.08 20.85
N GLU A 91 0.12 -11.23 19.97
CA GLU A 91 -0.76 -11.69 18.93
C GLU A 91 0.10 -12.60 18.06
N ASP A 92 -0.28 -13.88 18.04
CA ASP A 92 0.31 -14.83 17.10
C ASP A 92 -0.15 -14.43 15.69
N TRP A 93 0.59 -13.47 15.12
CA TRP A 93 0.30 -12.90 13.82
C TRP A 93 0.26 -13.97 12.74
N TRP A 94 1.04 -15.03 12.85
CA TRP A 94 0.99 -16.13 11.89
C TRP A 94 -0.35 -16.85 11.93
N SER A 95 -0.88 -17.12 13.12
CA SER A 95 -2.22 -17.69 13.27
C SER A 95 -3.30 -16.74 12.72
N VAL A 96 -3.19 -15.44 12.99
CA VAL A 96 -4.13 -14.44 12.45
C VAL A 96 -4.11 -14.38 10.93
N LEU A 97 -2.92 -14.25 10.34
CA LEU A 97 -2.76 -14.13 8.89
C LEU A 97 -3.20 -15.41 8.20
N ARG A 98 -2.84 -16.60 8.72
CA ARG A 98 -3.30 -17.89 8.17
C ARG A 98 -4.82 -18.06 8.29
N ALA A 99 -5.44 -17.58 9.36
CA ALA A 99 -6.89 -17.66 9.53
C ALA A 99 -7.66 -16.77 8.54
N LEU A 100 -7.06 -15.67 8.09
CA LEU A 100 -7.63 -14.75 7.11
C LEU A 100 -7.30 -15.14 5.66
N ASP A 101 -6.35 -16.05 5.46
CA ASP A 101 -5.85 -16.43 4.14
C ASP A 101 -6.77 -17.46 3.46
N GLU A 102 -7.88 -16.96 2.90
CA GLU A 102 -8.81 -17.78 2.13
C GLU A 102 -8.17 -18.29 0.83
N PRO A 103 -8.37 -19.57 0.45
CA PRO A 103 -7.86 -20.10 -0.80
C PRO A 103 -8.60 -19.47 -1.99
N GLY A 104 -7.84 -18.81 -2.86
CA GLY A 104 -8.32 -18.29 -4.13
C GLY A 104 -8.62 -19.38 -5.14
N ARG A 105 -9.31 -18.98 -6.21
CA ARG A 105 -9.64 -19.86 -7.34
C ARG A 105 -9.17 -19.24 -8.64
N LEU A 106 -8.60 -20.05 -9.53
CA LEU A 106 -8.16 -19.59 -10.84
C LEU A 106 -9.31 -18.93 -11.61
N GLY A 107 -9.09 -17.72 -12.11
CA GLY A 107 -10.12 -16.94 -12.82
C GLY A 107 -11.16 -16.26 -11.91
N SER A 108 -10.89 -16.17 -10.60
CA SER A 108 -11.77 -15.50 -9.63
C SER A 108 -10.98 -14.56 -8.73
N ALA A 109 -11.48 -13.34 -8.57
CA ALA A 109 -10.98 -12.37 -7.58
C ALA A 109 -11.29 -12.79 -6.13
N VAL A 110 -12.30 -13.65 -5.91
CA VAL A 110 -12.70 -14.09 -4.57
C VAL A 110 -11.63 -15.00 -3.96
N GLY A 111 -11.26 -14.69 -2.72
CA GLY A 111 -10.16 -15.33 -1.99
C GLY A 111 -8.79 -14.77 -2.37
N LEU A 112 -8.66 -14.08 -3.51
CA LEU A 112 -7.41 -13.45 -3.95
C LEU A 112 -7.37 -11.97 -3.58
N GLU A 113 -8.24 -11.17 -4.17
CA GLU A 113 -8.34 -9.72 -3.95
C GLU A 113 -9.24 -9.37 -2.77
N PHE A 114 -10.33 -10.12 -2.60
CA PHE A 114 -11.34 -9.89 -1.56
C PHE A 114 -11.70 -11.20 -0.86
N PRO A 115 -11.92 -11.20 0.47
CA PRO A 115 -12.47 -12.35 1.15
C PRO A 115 -13.93 -12.60 0.72
N SER A 116 -14.40 -13.83 0.92
CA SER A 116 -15.73 -14.29 0.55
C SER A 116 -16.88 -13.48 1.16
N ASN A 117 -16.64 -12.91 2.35
CA ASN A 117 -17.58 -12.08 3.10
C ASN A 117 -17.29 -10.57 3.01
N PHE A 118 -16.53 -10.13 2.00
CA PHE A 118 -16.11 -8.75 1.88
C PHE A 118 -17.28 -7.77 1.79
N ASP A 119 -17.40 -6.91 2.81
CA ASP A 119 -18.33 -5.78 2.82
C ASP A 119 -17.59 -4.50 2.44
N ARG A 120 -17.77 -4.08 1.18
CA ARG A 120 -17.16 -2.86 0.63
C ARG A 120 -17.61 -1.60 1.38
N ALA A 121 -18.88 -1.50 1.75
CA ALA A 121 -19.41 -0.30 2.40
C ALA A 121 -18.87 -0.18 3.83
N ALA A 122 -18.84 -1.28 4.57
CA ALA A 122 -18.23 -1.31 5.90
C ALA A 122 -16.73 -0.98 5.84
N THR A 123 -16.01 -1.52 4.85
CA THR A 123 -14.57 -1.25 4.68
C THR A 123 -14.30 0.20 4.29
N GLN A 124 -15.12 0.80 3.41
CA GLN A 124 -15.04 2.23 3.10
C GLN A 124 -15.24 3.09 4.34
N ASN A 125 -16.27 2.80 5.15
CA ASN A 125 -16.53 3.55 6.37
C ASN A 125 -15.34 3.48 7.35
N ARG A 126 -14.71 2.31 7.50
CA ARG A 126 -13.49 2.18 8.31
C ARG A 126 -12.32 2.96 7.73
N PHE A 127 -12.15 2.94 6.41
CA PHE A 127 -11.09 3.70 5.74
C PHE A 127 -11.26 5.20 5.95
N ASP A 128 -12.47 5.73 5.80
CA ASP A 128 -12.77 7.15 6.01
C ASP A 128 -12.54 7.57 7.47
N GLN A 129 -12.92 6.70 8.42
CA GLN A 129 -12.63 6.90 9.84
C GLN A 129 -11.12 6.87 10.13
N LEU A 130 -10.36 5.98 9.49
CA LEU A 130 -8.91 5.90 9.62
C LEU A 130 -8.24 7.17 9.07
N VAL A 131 -8.66 7.65 7.88
CA VAL A 131 -8.19 8.92 7.31
C VAL A 131 -8.44 10.07 8.28
N LYS A 132 -9.65 10.14 8.85
CA LYS A 132 -10.01 11.17 9.82
C LYS A 132 -9.15 11.10 11.08
N GLY A 133 -9.06 9.93 11.72
CA GLY A 133 -8.28 9.75 12.94
C GLY A 133 -6.80 10.04 12.75
N LEU A 134 -6.22 9.60 11.62
CA LEU A 134 -4.84 9.93 11.27
C LEU A 134 -4.64 11.43 11.02
N SER A 135 -5.58 12.09 10.34
CA SER A 135 -5.52 13.55 10.13
C SER A 135 -5.49 14.32 11.45
N GLU A 136 -6.27 13.88 12.43
CA GLU A 136 -6.32 14.49 13.76
C GLU A 136 -4.99 14.32 14.52
N VAL A 137 -4.43 13.11 14.57
CA VAL A 137 -3.19 12.85 15.35
C VAL A 137 -1.92 13.39 14.68
N PHE A 138 -1.89 13.54 13.36
CA PHE A 138 -0.79 14.16 12.64
C PHE A 138 -0.97 15.68 12.41
N GLY A 139 -2.13 16.23 12.79
CA GLY A 139 -2.38 17.67 12.78
C GLY A 139 -2.50 18.30 11.40
N CYS A 140 -2.77 17.51 10.36
CA CYS A 140 -2.99 18.01 9.00
C CYS A 140 -4.05 17.18 8.27
N PRO A 141 -4.80 17.77 7.32
CA PRO A 141 -5.73 17.00 6.49
C PRO A 141 -4.96 15.98 5.64
N LEU A 142 -5.27 14.70 5.82
CA LEU A 142 -4.73 13.63 4.98
C LEU A 142 -5.73 13.26 3.89
N ALA A 143 -5.22 13.06 2.67
CA ALA A 143 -6.01 12.46 1.61
C ALA A 143 -5.94 10.94 1.75
N GLY A 144 -7.10 10.29 1.80
CA GLY A 144 -7.19 8.87 1.49
C GLY A 144 -6.86 8.67 0.01
N GLY A 145 -6.02 7.68 -0.29
CA GLY A 145 -5.87 7.16 -1.65
C GLY A 145 -7.20 6.61 -2.16
N HIS A 146 -7.29 6.41 -3.47
CA HIS A 146 -8.48 5.84 -4.09
C HIS A 146 -8.82 4.48 -3.45
N GLY A 147 -10.13 4.23 -3.29
CA GLY A 147 -10.67 2.97 -2.77
C GLY A 147 -10.26 1.76 -3.62
N PRO A 148 -10.86 0.58 -3.37
CA PRO A 148 -10.31 -0.72 -3.75
C PRO A 148 -9.88 -0.71 -5.22
N GLN A 149 -8.57 -0.86 -5.41
CA GLN A 149 -7.97 -0.97 -6.72
C GLN A 149 -8.25 -2.36 -7.25
N GLU A 150 -8.55 -2.43 -8.54
CA GLU A 150 -8.59 -3.71 -9.25
C GLU A 150 -7.22 -4.40 -9.11
N ASP A 151 -7.23 -5.72 -9.00
CA ASP A 151 -6.04 -6.56 -8.87
C ASP A 151 -5.22 -6.27 -7.60
N ALA A 152 -5.85 -5.77 -6.52
CA ALA A 152 -5.17 -5.48 -5.25
C ALA A 152 -5.82 -6.17 -4.06
N ALA A 153 -4.99 -6.74 -3.18
CA ALA A 153 -5.43 -7.27 -1.88
C ALA A 153 -5.67 -6.17 -0.82
N ARG A 154 -5.32 -4.91 -1.13
CA ARG A 154 -5.59 -3.74 -0.30
C ARG A 154 -6.83 -2.98 -0.74
N PHE A 155 -7.46 -2.35 0.24
CA PHE A 155 -8.56 -1.42 0.03
C PHE A 155 -8.07 -0.03 -0.37
N GLY A 156 -7.02 0.47 0.29
CA GLY A 156 -6.55 1.83 0.09
C GLY A 156 -5.25 2.13 0.82
N VAL A 157 -4.66 3.28 0.48
CA VAL A 157 -3.39 3.78 1.04
C VAL A 157 -3.59 5.23 1.49
N ILE A 158 -3.16 5.55 2.70
CA ILE A 158 -3.17 6.90 3.27
C ILE A 158 -1.72 7.36 3.34
N GLN A 159 -1.41 8.48 2.71
CA GLN A 159 -0.05 9.03 2.73
C GLN A 159 0.06 10.10 3.81
N ILE A 160 1.03 9.93 4.71
CA ILE A 160 1.37 10.90 5.74
C ILE A 160 2.62 11.64 5.27
N PRO A 161 2.55 12.97 5.08
CA PRO A 161 3.68 13.77 4.59
C PRO A 161 4.90 13.72 5.51
N ALA A 162 6.10 13.84 4.95
CA ALA A 162 7.36 13.80 5.70
C ALA A 162 7.51 14.94 6.72
N GLU A 163 6.76 16.03 6.51
CA GLU A 163 6.79 17.24 7.33
C GLU A 163 6.15 17.02 8.71
N VAL A 164 5.29 16.01 8.85
CA VAL A 164 4.55 15.71 10.07
C VAL A 164 4.99 14.40 10.73
N THR A 165 5.95 13.68 10.13
CA THR A 165 6.49 12.42 10.67
C THR A 165 7.82 12.65 11.41
N HIS A 166 8.10 11.78 12.37
CA HIS A 166 9.41 11.69 13.02
C HIS A 166 10.34 10.70 12.31
N THR A 167 9.80 9.89 11.39
CA THR A 167 10.54 8.90 10.61
C THR A 167 11.56 9.56 9.69
N ARG A 168 12.81 9.10 9.77
CA ARG A 168 13.95 9.66 9.03
C ARG A 168 14.74 8.58 8.33
N ASP A 169 15.27 8.93 7.17
CA ASP A 169 16.29 8.13 6.50
C ASP A 169 17.60 8.21 7.29
N GLN A 170 18.12 7.06 7.72
CA GLN A 170 19.32 7.02 8.58
C GLN A 170 20.57 7.58 7.89
N ARG A 171 20.64 7.50 6.55
CA ARG A 171 21.82 7.91 5.79
C ARG A 171 21.82 9.41 5.50
N SER A 172 20.68 9.97 5.12
CA SER A 172 20.55 11.38 4.71
C SER A 172 19.99 12.29 5.80
N GLY A 173 19.38 11.73 6.85
CA GLY A 173 18.67 12.48 7.89
C GLY A 173 17.37 13.14 7.42
N ALA A 174 16.99 12.95 6.15
CA ALA A 174 15.77 13.50 5.57
C ALA A 174 14.53 12.85 6.21
N GLY A 175 13.48 13.65 6.40
CA GLY A 175 12.17 13.12 6.78
C GLY A 175 11.63 12.18 5.71
N LEU A 176 10.93 11.14 6.13
CA LEU A 176 10.30 10.18 5.22
C LEU A 176 8.78 10.21 5.37
N PRO A 177 8.04 10.29 4.27
CA PRO A 177 6.59 10.13 4.35
C PRO A 177 6.28 8.68 4.71
N LEU A 178 5.12 8.46 5.32
CA LEU A 178 4.62 7.13 5.65
C LEU A 178 3.42 6.78 4.77
N ALA A 179 3.26 5.50 4.48
CA ALA A 179 2.05 4.94 3.90
C ALA A 179 1.37 4.05 4.94
N VAL A 180 0.13 4.36 5.28
CA VAL A 180 -0.74 3.49 6.06
C VAL A 180 -1.70 2.80 5.10
N MET A 181 -1.68 1.48 5.05
CA MET A 181 -2.51 0.69 4.13
C MET A 181 -3.61 -0.03 4.90
N LEU A 182 -4.80 -0.12 4.31
CA LEU A 182 -5.90 -0.95 4.79
C LEU A 182 -6.06 -2.16 3.87
N SER A 183 -6.07 -3.38 4.43
CA SER A 183 -6.30 -4.60 3.66
C SER A 183 -7.79 -4.79 3.32
N ASN A 184 -8.09 -5.49 2.22
CA ASN A 184 -9.43 -6.04 2.00
C ASN A 184 -9.71 -7.23 2.94
N PHE A 185 -8.66 -7.86 3.47
CA PHE A 185 -8.75 -9.04 4.32
C PHE A 185 -8.76 -8.67 5.79
N GLY A 186 -9.89 -8.92 6.43
CA GLY A 186 -10.08 -8.65 7.84
C GLY A 186 -9.89 -7.18 8.20
N ALA A 187 -9.78 -6.92 9.50
CA ALA A 187 -9.50 -5.60 10.04
C ALA A 187 -7.98 -5.37 10.14
N LEU A 188 -7.24 -5.49 9.02
CA LEU A 188 -5.78 -5.38 9.01
C LEU A 188 -5.31 -4.04 8.43
N THR A 189 -4.34 -3.43 9.10
CA THR A 189 -3.59 -2.27 8.61
C THR A 189 -2.10 -2.54 8.66
N THR A 190 -1.32 -1.82 7.87
CA THR A 190 0.14 -1.78 8.02
C THR A 190 0.66 -0.38 7.77
N CYS A 191 1.86 -0.08 8.27
CA CYS A 191 2.54 1.18 8.07
C CYS A 191 3.98 0.93 7.63
N LEU A 192 4.39 1.61 6.56
CA LEU A 192 5.73 1.53 6.01
C LEU A 192 6.18 2.90 5.50
N PRO A 193 7.49 3.21 5.50
CA PRO A 193 8.00 4.40 4.84
C PRO A 193 7.66 4.36 3.36
N TYR A 194 7.03 5.43 2.88
CA TYR A 194 6.69 5.59 1.49
C TYR A 194 7.86 6.26 0.76
N ARG A 195 8.38 5.62 -0.29
CA ARG A 195 9.38 6.23 -1.17
C ARG A 195 8.73 6.51 -2.52
N ILE A 196 8.71 7.79 -2.90
CA ILE A 196 8.25 8.23 -4.23
C ILE A 196 9.23 7.78 -5.33
N ARG A 197 10.50 7.53 -4.97
CA ARG A 197 11.55 7.07 -5.89
C ARG A 197 12.04 5.69 -5.48
N PRO A 198 12.28 4.76 -6.44
CA PRO A 198 12.90 3.48 -6.16
C PRO A 198 14.20 3.66 -5.36
N ALA A 199 14.32 2.87 -4.32
CA ALA A 199 15.57 2.66 -3.61
C ALA A 199 16.65 2.19 -4.60
N PRO A 200 17.92 2.61 -4.49
CA PRO A 200 19.00 1.81 -5.05
C PRO A 200 18.93 0.38 -4.48
N ASP A 201 19.21 -0.62 -5.31
CA ASP A 201 18.85 -2.05 -5.18
C ASP A 201 19.22 -2.74 -3.84
N ASP A 202 20.03 -2.11 -2.99
CA ASP A 202 20.51 -2.66 -1.71
C ASP A 202 20.14 -1.82 -0.48
N SER A 203 19.34 -0.75 -0.59
CA SER A 203 18.97 0.05 0.59
C SER A 203 17.74 -0.52 1.29
N GLN A 204 17.97 -1.11 2.47
CA GLN A 204 16.91 -1.52 3.38
C GLN A 204 15.98 -0.33 3.67
N THR A 205 14.67 -0.58 3.64
CA THR A 205 13.67 0.39 4.09
C THR A 205 13.95 0.71 5.56
N PRO A 206 14.10 1.99 5.94
CA PRO A 206 14.40 2.34 7.32
C PRO A 206 13.17 2.01 8.19
N PRO A 207 13.36 1.63 9.45
CA PRO A 207 12.23 1.38 10.33
C PRO A 207 11.42 2.66 10.57
N VAL A 208 10.09 2.51 10.69
CA VAL A 208 9.19 3.58 11.12
C VAL A 208 9.59 4.04 12.53
N HIS A 209 9.58 5.36 12.75
CA HIS A 209 9.88 5.90 14.07
C HIS A 209 8.82 5.44 15.10
N GLN A 210 9.26 5.03 16.28
CA GLN A 210 8.38 4.42 17.30
C GLN A 210 7.18 5.31 17.69
N GLU A 211 7.39 6.62 17.76
CA GLU A 211 6.31 7.58 18.04
C GLU A 211 5.25 7.61 16.92
N ASP A 212 5.68 7.62 15.65
CA ASP A 212 4.75 7.61 14.52
C ASP A 212 3.98 6.28 14.51
N TYR A 213 4.68 5.17 14.73
CA TYR A 213 4.08 3.84 14.83
C TYR A 213 3.02 3.78 15.93
N ARG A 214 3.32 4.29 17.14
CA ARG A 214 2.38 4.30 18.27
C ARG A 214 1.13 5.12 17.98
N ARG A 215 1.27 6.29 17.35
CA ARG A 215 0.11 7.13 16.96
C ARG A 215 -0.80 6.39 16.00
N ILE A 216 -0.23 5.72 15.00
CA ILE A 216 -0.98 4.94 14.01
C ILE A 216 -1.63 3.73 14.69
N GLU A 217 -0.90 3.03 15.55
CA GLU A 217 -1.41 1.87 16.31
C GLU A 217 -2.62 2.23 17.16
N LEU A 218 -2.57 3.37 17.89
CA LEU A 218 -3.69 3.84 18.70
C LEU A 218 -4.93 4.14 17.86
N VAL A 219 -4.78 4.88 16.76
CA VAL A 219 -5.90 5.17 15.85
C VAL A 219 -6.47 3.89 15.24
N SER A 220 -5.61 2.94 14.82
CA SER A 220 -6.05 1.65 14.32
C SER A 220 -6.83 0.88 15.39
N ALA A 221 -6.31 0.80 16.61
CA ALA A 221 -6.94 0.07 17.72
C ALA A 221 -8.33 0.63 18.08
N ASP A 222 -8.49 1.95 18.10
CA ASP A 222 -9.78 2.61 18.35
C ASP A 222 -10.85 2.24 17.30
N LEU A 223 -10.41 1.93 16.08
CA LEU A 223 -11.25 1.48 14.97
C LEU A 223 -11.35 -0.05 14.88
N GLN A 224 -10.83 -0.78 15.88
CA GLN A 224 -10.74 -2.24 15.91
C GLN A 224 -9.95 -2.81 14.72
N LEU A 225 -9.05 -2.01 14.16
CA LEU A 225 -8.06 -2.42 13.15
C LEU A 225 -6.80 -2.88 13.87
N ARG A 226 -6.15 -3.89 13.31
CA ARG A 226 -4.90 -4.47 13.82
C ARG A 226 -3.75 -4.01 12.95
N LEU A 227 -2.74 -3.38 13.55
CA LEU A 227 -1.56 -2.88 12.84
C LEU A 227 -0.51 -4.00 12.76
N VAL A 228 -0.38 -4.62 11.58
CA VAL A 228 0.56 -5.71 11.34
C VAL A 228 1.98 -5.15 11.20
N PRO A 229 2.95 -5.63 12.01
CA PRO A 229 4.34 -5.21 11.88
C PRO A 229 4.96 -5.60 10.54
N GLU A 230 5.78 -4.72 9.97
CA GLU A 230 6.49 -4.94 8.69
C GLU A 230 7.33 -6.23 8.71
N CYS A 231 8.02 -6.52 9.82
CA CYS A 231 8.84 -7.73 9.93
C CYS A 231 8.06 -9.05 9.80
N ILE A 232 6.76 -9.05 10.16
CA ILE A 232 5.87 -10.17 9.93
C ILE A 232 5.47 -10.22 8.44
N LEU A 233 5.18 -9.06 7.85
CA LEU A 233 4.77 -8.99 6.44
C LEU A 233 5.89 -9.31 5.45
N ASP A 234 7.15 -9.07 5.82
CA ASP A 234 8.33 -9.36 5.00
C ASP A 234 8.70 -10.85 4.95
N ALA A 235 8.14 -11.67 5.84
CA ALA A 235 8.45 -13.09 5.84
C ALA A 235 7.93 -13.77 4.56
N PRO A 236 8.58 -14.87 4.12
CA PRO A 236 8.10 -15.67 3.01
C PRO A 236 6.64 -16.11 3.22
N TYR A 237 5.86 -15.97 2.16
CA TYR A 237 4.48 -16.44 2.13
C TYR A 237 4.45 -17.94 1.81
N GLU A 238 3.83 -18.70 2.72
CA GLU A 238 3.71 -20.16 2.67
C GLU A 238 2.24 -20.63 2.59
N GLY A 239 1.33 -19.74 2.21
CA GLY A 239 -0.10 -20.03 2.19
C GLY A 239 -0.61 -20.62 0.86
N PRO A 240 -1.90 -21.00 0.80
CA PRO A 240 -2.52 -21.68 -0.34
C PRO A 240 -2.49 -20.90 -1.66
N ASN A 241 -2.22 -19.59 -1.64
CA ASN A 241 -2.24 -18.73 -2.83
C ASN A 241 -0.86 -18.55 -3.47
N GLN A 242 0.15 -19.34 -3.07
CA GLN A 242 1.53 -19.15 -3.52
C GLN A 242 1.67 -19.20 -5.05
N TRP A 243 0.79 -19.96 -5.71
CA TRP A 243 0.73 -20.12 -7.16
C TRP A 243 0.45 -18.82 -7.94
N VAL A 244 -0.09 -17.78 -7.30
CA VAL A 244 -0.39 -16.48 -7.95
C VAL A 244 0.87 -15.64 -8.17
N PHE A 245 1.85 -15.75 -7.26
CA PHE A 245 2.93 -14.76 -7.15
C PHE A 245 4.15 -15.01 -8.07
N GLY A 246 4.10 -16.08 -8.89
CA GLY A 246 5.17 -16.48 -9.79
C GLY A 246 6.43 -17.01 -9.05
N PRO A 247 7.59 -17.08 -9.74
CA PRO A 247 8.83 -17.62 -9.16
C PRO A 247 9.51 -16.68 -8.16
N ASN A 248 9.03 -15.44 -8.02
CA ASN A 248 9.56 -14.47 -7.07
C ASN A 248 9.14 -14.84 -5.65
N ARG A 249 9.96 -14.44 -4.66
CA ARG A 249 9.66 -14.67 -3.24
C ARG A 249 8.39 -13.91 -2.84
N ALA A 250 7.26 -14.59 -2.86
CA ALA A 250 6.01 -14.09 -2.30
C ALA A 250 6.20 -13.80 -0.80
N THR A 251 5.63 -12.70 -0.33
CA THR A 251 5.64 -12.31 1.09
C THR A 251 4.21 -12.12 1.58
N TRP A 252 4.02 -12.12 2.89
CA TRP A 252 2.72 -11.83 3.50
C TRP A 252 2.24 -10.41 3.18
N PHE A 253 3.17 -9.46 2.99
CA PHE A 253 2.87 -8.14 2.44
C PHE A 253 2.16 -8.25 1.09
N ARG A 254 2.75 -9.00 0.15
CA ARG A 254 2.19 -9.13 -1.20
C ARG A 254 0.80 -9.77 -1.19
N ARG A 255 0.59 -10.73 -0.28
CA ARG A 255 -0.70 -11.41 -0.11
C ARG A 255 -1.83 -10.50 0.38
N PHE A 256 -1.54 -9.56 1.27
CA PHE A 256 -2.58 -8.80 1.99
C PHE A 256 -2.63 -7.31 1.69
N PHE A 257 -1.59 -6.74 1.08
CA PHE A 257 -1.46 -5.28 0.95
C PHE A 257 -0.97 -4.80 -0.42
N ASP A 258 -0.61 -5.71 -1.32
CA ASP A 258 -0.07 -5.37 -2.64
C ASP A 258 -1.00 -5.79 -3.79
N TYR A 259 -0.54 -5.49 -5.00
CA TYR A 259 -1.15 -5.99 -6.23
C TYR A 259 -0.82 -7.48 -6.46
N LEU A 260 -1.77 -8.18 -7.07
CA LEU A 260 -1.73 -9.63 -7.33
C LEU A 260 -1.26 -9.94 -8.75
#